data_AF-A0A1I5Z6I8-F1
#
_entry.id   AF-A0A1I5Z6I8-F1
#
_cell.length_a   1.000
_cell.length_b   1.000
_cell.length_c   1.000
_cell.angle_alpha   90.00
_cell.angle_beta   90.00
_cell.angle_gamma   90.00
#
_symmetry.space_group_name_H-M   'P 1'
#
loop_
_entity.id
_entity.type
_entity.pdbx_description
1 polymer ?
#
loop_
_entity_poly.entity_id
_entity_poly.type
_entity_poly.pdbx_seq_one_letter_code
_entity_poly.pdbx_strand_id
1 'polypeptide(L)'
;MLITFLAGLGAGVLVEHLQPRVTELLWRRLSEADMPGPDDRRLITFGAALIGAALLLWLLGTDAKAAPLVAGALVGHFQGQIRALLTARRR
;
A
#
# COMPACT_ATOMS: atom_id res chain seq x y z
N MET A 1 9.02 4.80 15.82
CA MET A 1 7.63 5.26 15.55
C MET A 1 7.54 6.10 14.28
N LEU A 2 8.29 7.21 14.16
CA LEU A 2 8.28 8.04 12.94
C LEU A 2 8.77 7.27 11.70
N ILE A 3 9.87 6.53 11.81
CA ILE A 3 10.41 5.71 10.71
C ILE A 3 9.38 4.67 10.23
N THR A 4 8.72 4.00 11.18
CA THR A 4 7.64 3.03 10.91
C THR A 4 6.49 3.67 10.13
N PHE A 5 6.10 4.89 10.51
CA PHE A 5 5.08 5.65 9.81
C PHE A 5 5.51 6.04 8.40
N LEU A 6 6.74 6.54 8.23
CA LEU A 6 7.27 6.92 6.92
C LEU A 6 7.43 5.71 5.98
N ALA A 7 7.86 4.57 6.50
CA ALA A 7 7.91 3.32 5.75
C ALA A 7 6.51 2.88 5.28
N GLY A 8 5.52 3.00 6.16
CA GLY A 8 4.12 2.80 5.81
C GLY A 8 3.67 3.75 4.71
N LEU A 9 3.90 5.05 4.88
CA LEU A 9 3.54 6.09 3.90
C LEU A 9 4.15 5.80 2.54
N GLY A 10 5.44 5.48 2.48
CA GLY A 10 6.11 5.08 1.26
C GLY A 10 5.43 3.87 0.61
N ALA A 11 5.15 2.83 1.39
CA ALA A 11 4.47 1.63 0.91
C ALA A 11 3.08 1.95 0.31
N GLY A 12 2.31 2.81 0.98
CA GLY A 12 0.99 3.26 0.51
C GLY A 12 1.05 4.00 -0.83
N VAL A 13 2.02 4.91 -1.00
CA VAL A 13 2.25 5.63 -2.27
C VAL A 13 2.70 4.68 -3.38
N LEU A 14 3.52 3.69 -3.04
CA LEU A 14 4.05 2.70 -4.00
C LEU A 14 2.98 1.74 -4.52
N VAL A 15 1.81 1.61 -3.89
CA VAL A 15 0.76 0.68 -4.32
C VAL A 15 0.36 0.87 -5.78
N GLU A 16 0.18 2.10 -6.26
CA GLU A 16 -0.21 2.34 -7.65
C GLU A 16 0.88 1.89 -8.64
N HIS A 17 2.14 1.99 -8.25
CA HIS A 17 3.28 1.54 -9.07
C HIS A 17 3.47 0.01 -9.00
N LEU A 18 3.12 -0.61 -7.86
CA LEU A 18 3.25 -2.05 -7.64
C LEU A 18 2.08 -2.84 -8.24
N GLN A 19 0.89 -2.24 -8.35
CA GLN A 19 -0.32 -2.89 -8.83
C GLN A 19 -0.17 -3.62 -10.18
N PRO A 20 0.46 -3.04 -11.23
CA PRO A 20 0.65 -3.77 -12.48
C PRO A 20 1.53 -5.00 -12.32
N ARG A 21 2.60 -4.92 -11.51
CA ARG A 21 3.50 -6.06 -11.26
C ARG A 21 2.82 -7.17 -10.46
N VAL A 22 2.04 -6.79 -9.44
CA VAL A 22 1.26 -7.76 -8.65
C VAL A 22 0.19 -8.41 -9.51
N THR A 23 -0.47 -7.64 -10.38
CA THR A 23 -1.46 -8.17 -11.32
C THR A 23 -0.84 -9.15 -12.30
N GLU A 24 0.34 -8.86 -12.84
CA GLU A 24 1.08 -9.81 -13.70
C GLU A 24 1.45 -11.10 -12.95
N LEU A 25 1.86 -10.98 -11.69
CA LEU A 25 2.16 -12.13 -10.83
C LEU A 25 0.94 -13.01 -10.57
N LEU A 26 -0.22 -12.38 -10.36
CA LEU A 26 -1.50 -13.07 -10.25
C LEU A 26 -1.85 -13.77 -11.56
N TRP A 27 -1.64 -13.13 -12.71
CA TRP A 27 -1.89 -13.70 -14.04
C TRP A 27 -1.06 -14.95 -14.31
N ARG A 28 0.17 -15.01 -13.79
CA ARG A 28 1.03 -16.19 -13.93
C ARG A 28 0.63 -17.37 -13.04
N ARG A 29 -0.20 -17.12 -12.01
CA ARG A 29 -0.54 -18.08 -10.95
C ARG A 29 -2.00 -18.52 -10.98
N LEU A 30 -2.89 -17.66 -11.46
CA LEU A 30 -4.34 -17.87 -11.50
C LEU A 30 -4.81 -18.05 -12.94
N SER A 31 -5.86 -18.84 -13.10
CA SER A 31 -6.61 -18.91 -14.34
C SER A 31 -7.45 -17.64 -14.52
N GLU A 32 -7.79 -17.31 -15.76
CA GLU A 32 -8.56 -16.09 -16.09
C GLU A 32 -9.93 -16.03 -15.39
N ALA A 33 -10.55 -17.19 -15.15
CA ALA A 33 -11.83 -17.31 -14.43
C ALA A 33 -11.73 -16.93 -12.93
N ASP A 34 -10.55 -17.03 -12.33
CA ASP A 34 -10.30 -16.76 -10.91
C ASP A 34 -9.64 -15.40 -10.68
N MET A 35 -9.53 -14.59 -11.73
CA MET A 35 -8.81 -13.33 -11.69
C MET A 35 -9.59 -12.32 -10.82
N PRO A 36 -9.00 -11.76 -9.75
CA PRO A 36 -9.70 -10.84 -8.85
C PRO A 36 -10.16 -9.57 -9.59
N GLY A 37 -11.17 -8.88 -9.05
CA GLY A 37 -11.62 -7.61 -9.59
C GLY A 37 -10.57 -6.49 -9.48
N PRO A 38 -10.77 -5.34 -10.15
CA PRO A 38 -9.82 -4.22 -10.09
C PRO A 38 -9.60 -3.70 -8.66
N ASP A 39 -10.66 -3.62 -7.84
CA ASP A 39 -10.55 -3.21 -6.44
C ASP A 39 -9.84 -4.25 -5.58
N ASP A 40 -10.12 -5.54 -5.79
CA ASP A 40 -9.45 -6.65 -5.10
C ASP A 40 -7.95 -6.68 -5.39
N ARG A 41 -7.56 -6.48 -6.65
CA ARG A 41 -6.14 -6.39 -7.04
C ARG A 41 -5.45 -5.25 -6.33
N ARG A 42 -6.15 -4.12 -6.14
CA ARG A 42 -5.62 -2.95 -5.42
C ARG A 42 -5.44 -3.25 -3.93
N LEU A 43 -6.38 -3.95 -3.32
CA LEU A 43 -6.30 -4.42 -1.93
C LEU A 43 -5.16 -5.42 -1.73
N ILE A 44 -5.02 -6.40 -2.63
CA ILE A 44 -3.93 -7.39 -2.60
C ILE A 44 -2.58 -6.69 -2.73
N THR A 45 -2.48 -5.72 -3.64
CA THR A 45 -1.26 -4.92 -3.82
C THR A 45 -0.93 -4.10 -2.57
N PHE A 46 -1.94 -3.48 -1.96
CA PHE A 46 -1.77 -2.76 -0.69
C PHE A 46 -1.27 -3.68 0.42
N GLY A 47 -1.84 -4.88 0.54
CA GLY A 47 -1.37 -5.91 1.47
C GLY A 47 0.07 -6.33 1.20
N ALA A 48 0.43 -6.59 -0.07
CA ALA A 48 1.79 -6.95 -0.47
C ALA A 48 2.80 -5.83 -0.15
N ALA A 49 2.43 -4.56 -0.38
CA ALA A 49 3.26 -3.41 -0.06
C ALA A 49 3.46 -3.27 1.46
N LEU A 50 2.41 -3.46 2.26
CA LEU A 50 2.49 -3.46 3.72
C LEU A 50 3.40 -4.57 4.26
N ILE A 51 3.28 -5.79 3.71
CA ILE A 51 4.16 -6.92 4.07
C ILE A 51 5.61 -6.57 3.72
N GLY A 52 5.86 -6.02 2.52
CA GLY A 52 7.19 -5.57 2.11
C GLY A 52 7.77 -4.52 3.05
N ALA A 53 6.98 -3.55 3.49
CA ALA A 53 7.41 -2.52 4.44
C ALA A 53 7.68 -3.10 5.83
N ALA A 54 6.85 -4.02 6.31
CA ALA A 54 7.07 -4.72 7.57
C ALA A 54 8.38 -5.53 7.54
N LEU A 55 8.65 -6.24 6.44
CA LEU A 55 9.89 -6.98 6.23
C LEU A 55 11.12 -6.08 6.19
N LEU A 56 11.04 -4.92 5.51
CA LEU A 56 12.12 -3.94 5.50
C LEU A 56 12.42 -3.43 6.91
N LEU A 57 11.40 -3.06 7.68
CA LEU A 57 11.59 -2.61 9.07
C LEU A 57 12.14 -3.70 9.98
N TRP A 58 11.72 -4.94 9.77
CA TRP A 58 12.27 -6.09 10.48
C TRP A 58 13.76 -6.29 10.15
N LEU A 59 14.14 -6.20 8.86
CA LEU A 59 15.53 -6.30 8.43
C LEU A 59 16.41 -5.17 8.98
N LEU A 60 15.84 -3.98 9.16
CA LEU A 60 16.50 -2.84 9.79
C LEU A 60 16.65 -3.00 11.32
N GLY A 61 16.17 -4.09 11.90
CA GLY A 61 16.20 -4.33 13.35
C GLY A 61 15.31 -3.37 14.13
N THR A 62 14.34 -2.73 13.47
CA THR A 62 13.42 -1.81 14.13
C THR A 62 12.19 -2.52 14.65
N ASP A 63 11.79 -2.19 15.88
CA ASP A 63 10.49 -2.57 16.42
C ASP A 63 9.36 -1.88 15.64
N ALA A 64 8.91 -2.56 14.60
CA ALA A 64 7.82 -2.12 13.76
C ALA A 64 6.51 -2.18 14.54
N LYS A 65 6.03 -1.02 15.00
CA LYS A 65 4.70 -0.93 15.59
C LYS A 65 3.65 -0.94 14.47
N ALA A 66 2.71 -1.88 14.53
CA ALA A 66 1.68 -2.06 13.50
C ALA A 66 0.83 -0.80 13.26
N ALA A 67 0.43 -0.11 14.34
CA ALA A 67 -0.42 1.09 14.26
C ALA A 67 0.17 2.20 13.37
N PRO A 68 1.40 2.72 13.61
CA PRO A 68 1.97 3.75 12.76
C PRO A 68 2.27 3.26 11.34
N LEU A 69 2.62 1.98 11.16
CA LEU A 69 2.86 1.41 9.82
C LEU A 69 1.58 1.47 8.96
N VAL A 70 0.48 0.98 9.50
CA VAL A 70 -0.82 0.95 8.82
C VAL A 70 -1.34 2.37 8.60
N ALA A 71 -1.24 3.24 9.61
CA ALA A 71 -1.65 4.64 9.49
C ALA A 71 -0.89 5.36 8.37
N GLY A 72 0.44 5.17 8.30
CA GLY A 72 1.25 5.70 7.22
C GLY A 72 0.80 5.18 5.86
N ALA A 73 0.62 3.86 5.72
CA ALA A 73 0.20 3.24 4.47
C ALA A 73 -1.15 3.74 3.98
N LEU A 74 -2.13 3.89 4.87
CA LEU A 74 -3.43 4.47 4.52
C LEU A 74 -3.29 5.91 4.02
N VAL A 75 -2.53 6.74 4.74
CA VAL A 75 -2.29 8.13 4.33
C VAL A 75 -1.62 8.21 2.95
N GLY A 76 -0.60 7.39 2.72
CA GLY A 76 0.10 7.32 1.43
C GLY A 76 -0.81 6.86 0.30
N HIS A 77 -1.58 5.80 0.52
CA HIS A 77 -2.49 5.23 -0.48
C HIS A 77 -3.61 6.20 -0.86
N PHE A 78 -4.18 6.90 0.12
CA PHE A 78 -5.30 7.83 -0.09
C PHE A 78 -4.87 9.27 -0.32
N GLN A 79 -3.58 9.58 -0.53
CA GLN A 79 -3.09 10.97 -0.61
C GLN A 79 -3.83 11.79 -1.68
N GLY A 80 -4.15 11.19 -2.83
CA GLY A 80 -4.82 11.87 -3.94
C GLY A 80 -6.25 12.27 -3.58
N GLN A 81 -6.99 11.37 -2.91
CA GLN A 81 -8.35 11.61 -2.45
C GLN A 81 -8.39 12.63 -1.31
N ILE A 82 -7.44 12.53 -0.37
CA ILE A 82 -7.28 13.49 0.72
C ILE A 82 -7.01 14.89 0.13
N ARG A 83 -6.10 15.00 -0.84
CA ARG A 83 -5.78 16.26 -1.51
C ARG A 83 -7.00 16.81 -2.27
N ALA A 84 -7.76 15.97 -2.95
CA ALA A 84 -8.97 16.37 -3.66
C ALA A 84 -10.02 16.94 -2.70
N LEU A 85 -10.29 16.25 -1.57
CA LEU A 85 -11.21 16.72 -0.54
C LEU A 85 -10.78 18.06 0.08
N LEU A 86 -9.49 18.21 0.40
CA LEU A 86 -8.94 19.45 0.93
C LEU A 86 -9.04 20.61 -0.06
N THR A 87 -8.87 20.34 -1.36
CA THR A 87 -8.98 21.36 -2.41
C THR A 87 -10.44 21.75 -2.65
N ALA A 88 -11.36 20.78 -2.63
CA ALA A 88 -12.80 21.02 -2.76
C ALA A 88 -13.35 21.88 -1.61
N ARG A 89 -12.81 21.73 -0.39
CA ARG A 89 -13.22 22.51 0.78
C ARG A 89 -12.73 23.98 0.76
N ARG A 90 -11.79 24.33 -0.11
CA ARG A 90 -11.25 25.70 -0.25
C ARG A 90 -11.93 26.51 -1.37
N ARG A 91 -12.79 25.87 -2.18
CA ARG A 91 -13.65 26.54 -3.16
C ARG A 91 -15.04 26.74 -2.55
#